data_AF-A0A357WUJ6-F1
#
_entry.id   AF-A0A357WUJ6-F1
#
_cell.length_a   1.000
_cell.length_b   1.000
_cell.length_c   1.000
_cell.angle_alpha   90.00
_cell.angle_beta   90.00
_cell.angle_gamma   90.00
#
_symmetry.space_group_name_H-M   'P 1'
#
loop_
_entity.id
_entity.type
_entity.pdbx_description
1 polymer ?
#
loop_
_entity_poly.entity_id
_entity_poly.type
_entity_poly.pdbx_seq_one_letter_code
_entity_poly.pdbx_strand_id
1 'polypeptide(L)'
;EQAASVSKQAAVRTDDLIRAVESGLKNDAAQITKAMLETREPMEIVNSYLIPALDKTGAEFEKGTLFLPQLIQSASAAQAAFEVIKQKLNEQNVNTVSKGKIVLATVKGDIHDIGKNIVKVLLENYGYTVIDLGRDVDYQTVVDAAVQHRADMVGLSALMTTTLKSMEKTITLLRQSNVPA
;
A
#
# COMPACT_ATOMS: atom_id res chain seq x y z
N GLU A 1 -41.60 8.63 -32.63
CA GLU A 1 -40.31 7.93 -32.46
C GLU A 1 -39.99 7.78 -31.00
N GLN A 2 -40.28 6.60 -30.47
CA GLN A 2 -39.92 6.16 -29.12
C GLN A 2 -39.63 4.65 -29.28
N ALA A 3 -38.64 4.15 -28.55
CA ALA A 3 -37.92 2.87 -28.71
C ALA A 3 -36.66 3.01 -29.60
N ALA A 4 -35.44 2.76 -29.14
CA ALA A 4 -35.05 1.93 -28.02
C ALA A 4 -33.66 2.35 -27.49
N SER A 5 -33.66 2.97 -26.31
CA SER A 5 -32.54 2.99 -25.39
C SER A 5 -32.40 1.58 -24.79
N VAL A 6 -31.54 0.74 -25.34
CA VAL A 6 -31.29 -0.61 -24.82
C VAL A 6 -29.87 -0.70 -24.29
N SER A 7 -29.79 -0.58 -22.96
CA SER A 7 -28.86 -1.21 -22.03
C SER A 7 -27.53 -1.74 -22.60
N LYS A 8 -26.46 -0.97 -22.38
CA LYS A 8 -25.09 -1.50 -22.42
C LYS A 8 -24.64 -1.86 -21.00
N GLN A 9 -25.38 -2.74 -20.32
CA GLN A 9 -24.83 -3.50 -19.19
C GLN A 9 -23.96 -4.60 -19.79
N ALA A 10 -22.74 -4.25 -20.18
CA ALA A 10 -21.72 -5.26 -20.40
C ALA A 10 -21.45 -5.92 -19.04
N ALA A 11 -21.66 -7.23 -18.94
CA ALA A 11 -21.28 -8.00 -17.77
C ALA A 11 -19.82 -7.69 -17.46
N VAL A 12 -19.57 -6.98 -16.35
CA VAL A 12 -18.24 -6.59 -15.92
C VAL A 12 -17.46 -7.89 -15.73
N ARG A 13 -16.49 -8.16 -16.60
CA ARG A 13 -15.74 -9.41 -16.51
C ARG A 13 -14.76 -9.27 -15.36
N THR A 14 -14.60 -10.33 -14.59
CA THR A 14 -13.68 -10.40 -13.45
C THR A 14 -12.23 -10.08 -13.80
N ASP A 15 -11.82 -10.34 -15.05
CA ASP A 15 -10.48 -10.01 -15.55
C ASP A 15 -10.26 -8.51 -15.75
N ASP A 16 -11.33 -7.71 -15.74
CA ASP A 16 -11.27 -6.28 -16.02
C ASP A 16 -10.63 -5.53 -14.85
N LEU A 17 -10.84 -5.98 -13.59
CA LEU A 17 -10.24 -5.32 -12.42
C LEU A 17 -8.72 -5.52 -12.38
N ILE A 18 -8.25 -6.75 -12.60
CA ILE A 18 -6.81 -7.06 -12.61
C ILE A 18 -6.11 -6.24 -13.69
N ARG A 19 -6.68 -6.20 -14.91
CA ARG A 19 -6.12 -5.41 -16.01
C ARG A 19 -6.16 -3.91 -15.73
N ALA A 20 -7.24 -3.40 -15.14
CA ALA A 20 -7.36 -2.00 -14.78
C ALA A 20 -6.28 -1.60 -13.76
N VAL A 21 -6.00 -2.46 -12.77
CA VAL A 21 -4.91 -2.23 -11.81
C VAL A 21 -3.55 -2.30 -12.49
N GLU A 22 -3.26 -3.37 -13.24
CA GLU A 22 -1.98 -3.51 -13.97
C GLU A 22 -1.70 -2.34 -14.92
N SER A 23 -2.75 -1.80 -15.55
CA SER A 23 -2.65 -0.67 -16.49
C SER A 23 -2.73 0.71 -15.81
N GLY A 24 -2.90 0.77 -14.49
CA GLY A 24 -2.97 2.03 -13.74
C GLY A 24 -4.25 2.85 -13.96
N LEU A 25 -5.34 2.21 -14.39
CA LEU A 25 -6.61 2.86 -14.71
C LEU A 25 -7.46 3.09 -13.45
N LYS A 26 -7.20 4.21 -12.74
CA LYS A 26 -7.85 4.55 -11.45
C LYS A 26 -9.39 4.52 -11.48
N ASN A 27 -9.97 5.24 -12.44
CA ASN A 27 -11.43 5.40 -12.52
C ASN A 27 -12.10 4.06 -12.83
N ASP A 28 -11.52 3.29 -13.74
CA ASP A 28 -12.01 1.98 -14.14
C ASP A 28 -11.93 1.01 -12.97
N ALA A 29 -10.78 0.97 -12.27
CA ALA A 29 -10.61 0.13 -11.09
C ALA A 29 -11.67 0.42 -10.01
N ALA A 30 -11.95 1.71 -9.75
CA ALA A 30 -13.00 2.11 -8.80
C ALA A 30 -14.41 1.71 -9.27
N GLN A 31 -14.76 1.96 -10.54
CA GLN A 31 -16.08 1.63 -11.09
C GLN A 31 -16.33 0.12 -11.14
N ILE A 32 -15.34 -0.64 -11.60
CA ILE A 32 -15.38 -2.10 -11.64
C ILE A 32 -15.54 -2.65 -10.21
N THR A 33 -14.76 -2.15 -9.26
CA THR A 33 -14.85 -2.56 -7.85
C THR A 33 -16.24 -2.28 -7.28
N LYS A 34 -16.83 -1.11 -7.58
CA LYS A 34 -18.19 -0.76 -7.15
C LYS A 34 -19.23 -1.76 -7.68
N ALA A 35 -19.13 -2.16 -8.95
CA ALA A 35 -20.02 -3.15 -9.54
C ALA A 35 -19.80 -4.55 -8.93
N MET A 36 -18.55 -4.95 -8.67
CA MET A 36 -18.24 -6.24 -8.05
C MET A 36 -18.80 -6.36 -6.63
N LEU A 37 -18.81 -5.27 -5.87
CA LEU A 37 -19.38 -5.21 -4.50
C LEU A 37 -20.91 -5.43 -4.44
N GLU A 38 -21.60 -5.44 -5.57
CA GLU A 38 -23.04 -5.81 -5.62
C GLU A 38 -23.24 -7.33 -5.46
N THR A 39 -22.22 -8.14 -5.77
CA THR A 39 -22.34 -9.60 -5.84
C THR A 39 -21.27 -10.35 -5.06
N ARG A 40 -20.23 -9.66 -4.56
CA ARG A 40 -19.08 -10.25 -3.87
C ARG A 40 -18.78 -9.55 -2.57
N GLU A 41 -18.20 -10.32 -1.65
CA GLU A 41 -17.75 -9.79 -0.38
C GLU A 41 -16.51 -8.88 -0.56
N PRO A 42 -16.38 -7.78 0.20
CA PRO A 42 -15.27 -6.85 0.01
C PRO A 42 -13.89 -7.50 0.11
N MET A 43 -13.71 -8.41 1.07
CA MET A 43 -12.43 -9.11 1.28
C MET A 43 -12.13 -10.13 0.17
N GLU A 44 -13.14 -10.68 -0.49
CA GLU A 44 -12.94 -11.54 -1.67
C GLU A 44 -12.31 -10.73 -2.80
N ILE A 45 -12.80 -9.50 -3.04
CA ILE A 45 -12.26 -8.61 -4.08
C ILE A 45 -10.80 -8.27 -3.80
N VAL A 46 -10.48 -7.95 -2.53
CA VAL A 46 -9.10 -7.67 -2.10
C VAL A 46 -8.17 -8.86 -2.37
N ASN A 47 -8.54 -10.04 -1.88
CA ASN A 47 -7.64 -11.20 -1.86
C ASN A 47 -7.52 -11.87 -3.23
N SER A 48 -8.58 -11.87 -4.04
CA SER A 48 -8.60 -12.58 -5.32
C SER A 48 -8.26 -11.71 -6.53
N TYR A 49 -8.29 -10.37 -6.40
CA TYR A 49 -8.08 -9.46 -7.53
C TYR A 49 -7.00 -8.43 -7.27
N LEU A 50 -7.13 -7.65 -6.19
CA LEU A 50 -6.21 -6.54 -5.93
C LEU A 50 -4.82 -7.04 -5.56
N ILE A 51 -4.71 -7.99 -4.63
CA ILE A 51 -3.40 -8.55 -4.22
C ILE A 51 -2.68 -9.22 -5.41
N PRO A 52 -3.31 -10.14 -6.17
CA PRO A 52 -2.64 -10.76 -7.31
C PRO A 52 -2.17 -9.78 -8.40
N ALA A 53 -2.94 -8.72 -8.69
CA ALA A 53 -2.55 -7.70 -9.67
C ALA A 53 -1.32 -6.90 -9.20
N LEU A 54 -1.26 -6.58 -7.91
CA LEU A 54 -0.13 -5.88 -7.29
C LEU A 54 1.11 -6.78 -7.24
N ASP A 55 0.97 -8.05 -6.87
CA ASP A 55 2.07 -9.01 -6.83
C ASP A 55 2.71 -9.18 -8.21
N LYS A 56 1.87 -9.29 -9.25
CA LYS A 56 2.35 -9.38 -10.63
C LYS A 56 3.06 -8.10 -11.07
N THR A 57 2.49 -6.93 -10.80
CA THR A 57 3.12 -5.63 -11.11
C THR A 57 4.47 -5.50 -10.40
N GLY A 58 4.55 -5.93 -9.14
CA GLY A 58 5.80 -5.97 -8.36
C GLY A 58 6.85 -6.89 -9.00
N ALA A 59 6.45 -8.09 -9.39
CA ALA A 59 7.34 -9.04 -10.07
C ALA A 59 7.82 -8.53 -11.44
N GLU A 60 6.99 -7.80 -12.17
CA GLU A 60 7.37 -7.16 -13.43
C GLU A 60 8.34 -5.98 -13.23
N PHE A 61 8.18 -5.21 -12.15
CA PHE A 61 9.14 -4.19 -11.76
C PHE A 61 10.50 -4.80 -11.39
N GLU A 62 10.51 -5.90 -10.62
CA GLU A 62 11.73 -6.62 -10.24
C GLU A 62 12.48 -7.19 -11.45
N LYS A 63 11.75 -7.69 -12.46
CA LYS A 63 12.32 -8.15 -13.73
C LYS A 63 12.77 -7.01 -14.66
N GLY A 64 12.52 -5.75 -14.30
CA GLY A 64 12.81 -4.59 -15.13
C GLY A 64 11.89 -4.44 -16.35
N THR A 65 10.75 -5.14 -16.39
CA THR A 65 9.76 -5.00 -17.48
C THR A 65 8.81 -3.83 -17.23
N LEU A 66 8.63 -3.40 -15.98
CA LEU A 66 7.96 -2.16 -15.61
C LEU A 66 8.94 -1.16 -15.00
N PHE A 67 8.71 0.12 -15.27
CA PHE A 67 9.40 1.23 -14.63
C PHE A 67 8.65 1.73 -13.40
N LEU A 68 9.36 2.44 -12.52
CA LEU A 68 8.80 3.00 -11.29
C LEU A 68 7.51 3.82 -11.50
N PRO A 69 7.38 4.69 -12.53
CA PRO A 69 6.13 5.41 -12.76
C PRO A 69 4.92 4.49 -13.05
N GLN A 70 5.14 3.33 -13.67
CA GLN A 70 4.08 2.35 -13.94
C GLN A 70 3.70 1.59 -12.67
N LEU A 71 4.69 1.22 -11.85
CA LEU A 71 4.44 0.62 -10.53
C LEU A 71 3.59 1.54 -9.65
N ILE A 72 3.95 2.83 -9.59
CA ILE A 72 3.20 3.83 -8.83
C ILE A 72 1.77 3.97 -9.37
N GLN A 73 1.59 4.02 -10.70
CA GLN A 73 0.26 4.11 -11.32
C GLN A 73 -0.63 2.90 -10.98
N SER A 74 -0.08 1.68 -11.04
CA SER A 74 -0.79 0.45 -10.65
C SER A 74 -1.21 0.48 -9.18
N ALA A 75 -0.29 0.82 -8.26
CA ALA A 75 -0.61 1.00 -6.84
C ALA A 75 -1.71 2.04 -6.61
N SER A 76 -1.68 3.12 -7.38
CA SER A 76 -2.67 4.20 -7.37
C SER A 76 -4.07 3.75 -7.86
N ALA A 77 -4.13 2.84 -8.83
CA ALA A 77 -5.40 2.26 -9.29
C ALA A 77 -5.96 1.28 -8.25
N ALA A 78 -5.10 0.46 -7.63
CA ALA A 78 -5.50 -0.40 -6.52
C ALA A 78 -6.03 0.40 -5.33
N GLN A 79 -5.39 1.53 -4.99
CA GLN A 79 -5.85 2.43 -3.93
C GLN A 79 -7.28 2.92 -4.19
N ALA A 80 -7.58 3.34 -5.42
CA ALA A 80 -8.93 3.78 -5.78
C ALA A 80 -9.98 2.66 -5.59
N ALA A 81 -9.64 1.41 -5.91
CA ALA A 81 -10.49 0.27 -5.60
C ALA A 81 -10.65 0.04 -4.08
N PHE A 82 -9.55 0.12 -3.31
CA PHE A 82 -9.60 0.02 -1.84
C PHE A 82 -10.47 1.09 -1.19
N GLU A 83 -10.46 2.32 -1.69
CA GLU A 83 -11.30 3.41 -1.19
C GLU A 83 -12.80 3.09 -1.34
N VAL A 84 -13.20 2.53 -2.49
CA VAL A 84 -14.58 2.09 -2.73
C VAL A 84 -14.97 0.98 -1.75
N ILE A 85 -14.08 0.01 -1.55
CA ILE A 85 -14.28 -1.08 -0.57
C ILE A 85 -14.43 -0.53 0.85
N LYS A 86 -13.55 0.40 1.24
CA LYS A 86 -13.58 1.06 2.56
C LYS A 86 -14.88 1.82 2.79
N GLN A 87 -15.38 2.54 1.79
CA GLN A 87 -16.66 3.23 1.88
C GLN A 87 -17.80 2.24 2.13
N LYS A 88 -17.84 1.12 1.41
CA LYS A 88 -18.85 0.07 1.58
C LYS A 88 -18.80 -0.58 2.97
N LEU A 89 -17.59 -0.85 3.50
CA LEU A 89 -17.41 -1.41 4.84
C LEU A 89 -17.84 -0.44 5.94
N ASN A 90 -17.54 0.85 5.79
CA ASN A 90 -17.95 1.87 6.73
C ASN A 90 -19.48 2.04 6.76
N GLU A 91 -20.17 1.94 5.61
CA GLU A 91 -21.64 1.90 5.54
C GLU A 91 -22.23 0.72 6.32
N GLN A 92 -21.49 -0.39 6.40
CA GLN A 92 -21.87 -1.59 7.17
C GLN A 92 -21.49 -1.51 8.66
N ASN A 93 -20.99 -0.36 9.15
CA ASN A 93 -20.40 -0.20 10.49
C ASN A 93 -19.29 -1.21 10.80
N VAL A 94 -18.64 -1.75 9.77
CA VAL A 94 -17.45 -2.58 9.93
C VAL A 94 -16.28 -1.60 10.01
N ASN A 95 -15.71 -1.45 11.21
CA ASN A 95 -14.49 -0.67 11.39
C ASN A 95 -13.45 -1.14 10.37
N THR A 96 -13.03 -0.25 9.47
CA THR A 96 -12.03 -0.63 8.48
C THR A 96 -10.71 -0.96 9.18
N VAL A 97 -10.28 -2.20 9.04
CA VAL A 97 -9.02 -2.68 9.61
C VAL A 97 -7.91 -2.24 8.66
N SER A 98 -7.08 -1.30 9.11
CA SER A 98 -5.77 -1.07 8.47
C SER A 98 -5.04 -2.41 8.35
N LYS A 99 -4.36 -2.67 7.22
CA LYS A 99 -3.58 -3.92 7.07
C LYS A 99 -2.43 -4.04 8.08
N GLY A 100 -2.10 -2.94 8.76
CA GLY A 100 -1.08 -2.85 9.79
C GLY A 100 -0.53 -1.44 9.88
N LYS A 101 0.14 -1.14 10.98
CA LYS A 101 0.87 0.12 11.21
C LYS A 101 2.35 -0.11 10.99
N ILE A 102 2.95 0.72 10.13
CA ILE A 102 4.37 0.62 9.77
C ILE A 102 5.05 1.93 10.15
N VAL A 103 6.11 1.86 10.95
CA VAL A 103 6.99 3.00 11.21
C VAL A 103 8.10 3.02 10.17
N LEU A 104 8.34 4.16 9.51
CA LEU A 104 9.45 4.34 8.57
C LEU A 104 10.39 5.44 9.05
N ALA A 105 11.69 5.20 8.95
CA ALA A 105 12.71 6.19 9.30
C ALA A 105 13.96 6.06 8.42
N THR A 106 14.52 7.20 7.99
CA THR A 106 15.90 7.24 7.52
C THR A 106 16.82 7.41 8.73
N VAL A 107 17.77 6.49 8.89
CA VAL A 107 18.55 6.32 10.13
C VAL A 107 19.44 7.52 10.45
N LYS A 108 19.89 7.60 11.72
CA LYS A 108 20.78 8.65 12.20
C LYS A 108 22.02 8.80 11.32
N GLY A 109 22.33 10.04 10.94
CA GLY A 109 23.44 10.42 10.08
C GLY A 109 23.17 10.26 8.59
N ASP A 110 21.97 9.83 8.19
CA ASP A 110 21.59 9.70 6.79
C ASP A 110 20.45 10.67 6.42
N ILE A 111 20.61 11.38 5.30
CA ILE A 111 19.64 12.39 4.81
C ILE A 111 18.90 11.94 3.54
N HIS A 112 19.27 10.78 3.00
CA HIS A 112 18.73 10.27 1.74
C HIS A 112 17.39 9.58 2.01
N ASP A 113 16.30 10.21 1.58
CA ASP A 113 14.94 9.80 1.91
C ASP A 113 14.07 9.51 0.67
N ILE A 114 14.60 9.67 -0.55
CA ILE A 114 13.84 9.43 -1.79
C ILE A 114 13.28 8.01 -1.83
N GLY A 115 14.12 7.00 -1.58
CA GLY A 115 13.70 5.60 -1.54
C GLY A 115 12.64 5.33 -0.45
N LYS A 116 12.85 5.86 0.76
CA LYS A 116 11.88 5.78 1.86
C LYS A 116 10.53 6.39 1.48
N ASN A 117 10.53 7.56 0.83
CA ASN A 117 9.31 8.25 0.44
C ASN A 117 8.55 7.50 -0.66
N ILE A 118 9.26 6.84 -1.59
CA ILE A 118 8.64 5.93 -2.56
C ILE A 118 7.97 4.75 -1.83
N VAL A 119 8.67 4.11 -0.89
CA VAL A 119 8.12 3.00 -0.09
C VAL A 119 6.90 3.44 0.73
N LYS A 120 6.96 4.63 1.35
CA LYS A 120 5.82 5.23 2.05
C LYS A 120 4.59 5.31 1.16
N VAL A 121 4.71 5.93 -0.01
CA VAL A 121 3.58 6.10 -0.94
C VAL A 121 3.02 4.75 -1.37
N LEU A 122 3.88 3.76 -1.65
CA LEU A 122 3.43 2.41 -2.02
C LEU A 122 2.68 1.73 -0.87
N LEU A 123 3.19 1.79 0.36
CA LEU A 123 2.55 1.18 1.52
C LEU A 123 1.21 1.85 1.86
N GLU A 124 1.14 3.18 1.82
CA GLU A 124 -0.11 3.94 2.01
C GLU A 124 -1.15 3.56 0.94
N ASN A 125 -0.73 3.45 -0.32
CA ASN A 125 -1.61 3.02 -1.42
C ASN A 125 -2.08 1.57 -1.26
N TYR A 126 -1.33 0.72 -0.56
CA TYR A 126 -1.71 -0.67 -0.27
C TYR A 126 -2.59 -0.81 0.98
N GLY A 127 -2.95 0.30 1.63
CA GLY A 127 -3.85 0.33 2.78
C GLY A 127 -3.17 0.11 4.13
N TYR A 128 -1.85 0.27 4.21
CA TYR A 128 -1.14 0.34 5.49
C TYR A 128 -1.21 1.74 6.08
N THR A 129 -1.21 1.82 7.41
CA THR A 129 -1.01 3.10 8.10
C THR A 129 0.48 3.33 8.28
N VAL A 130 1.03 4.35 7.61
CA VAL A 130 2.47 4.63 7.67
C VAL A 130 2.73 5.81 8.61
N ILE A 131 3.60 5.59 9.60
CA ILE A 131 4.14 6.60 10.50
C ILE A 131 5.55 6.94 10.01
N ASP A 132 5.69 8.05 9.30
CA ASP A 132 6.97 8.49 8.74
C ASP A 132 7.69 9.45 9.71
N LEU A 133 8.84 9.02 10.23
CA LEU A 133 9.67 9.80 11.15
C LEU A 133 10.64 10.74 10.43
N GLY A 134 10.71 10.69 9.09
CA GLY A 134 11.60 11.53 8.30
C GLY A 134 13.02 10.97 8.21
N ARG A 135 14.01 11.87 8.31
CA ARG A 135 15.44 11.58 8.08
C ARG A 135 16.33 12.10 9.19
N ASP A 136 17.54 11.56 9.25
CA ASP A 136 18.47 11.72 10.37
C ASP A 136 17.82 11.42 11.73
N VAL A 137 17.05 10.34 11.78
CA VAL A 137 16.23 9.98 12.95
C VAL A 137 17.07 9.26 14.00
N ASP A 138 16.99 9.71 15.25
CA ASP A 138 17.66 9.06 16.38
C ASP A 138 17.09 7.66 16.66
N TYR A 139 17.96 6.75 17.12
CA TYR A 139 17.60 5.36 17.41
C TYR A 139 16.45 5.26 18.41
N GLN A 140 16.46 6.10 19.46
CA GLN A 140 15.44 6.09 20.51
C GLN A 140 14.09 6.55 19.98
N THR A 141 14.08 7.58 19.10
CA THR A 141 12.85 8.07 18.47
C THR A 141 12.14 6.98 17.67
N VAL A 142 12.89 6.09 17.01
CA VAL A 142 12.31 4.95 16.27
C VAL A 142 11.62 3.98 17.23
N VAL A 143 12.27 3.64 18.35
CA VAL A 143 11.70 2.74 19.36
C VAL A 143 10.46 3.34 20.00
N ASP A 144 10.54 4.60 20.42
CA ASP A 144 9.43 5.32 21.05
C ASP A 144 8.22 5.36 20.13
N ALA A 145 8.41 5.66 18.84
CA ALA A 145 7.34 5.66 17.85
C ALA A 145 6.74 4.25 17.65
N ALA A 146 7.58 3.21 17.56
CA ALA A 146 7.09 1.84 17.39
C ALA A 146 6.24 1.38 18.59
N VAL A 147 6.65 1.71 19.82
CA VAL A 147 5.89 1.43 21.04
C VAL A 147 4.61 2.26 21.09
N GLN A 148 4.72 3.58 20.92
CA GLN A 148 3.60 4.52 21.01
C GLN A 148 2.48 4.17 20.04
N HIS A 149 2.84 3.86 18.79
CA HIS A 149 1.87 3.56 17.75
C HIS A 149 1.44 2.09 17.72
N ARG A 150 2.09 1.22 18.50
CA ARG A 150 1.97 -0.24 18.43
C ARG A 150 2.16 -0.70 16.97
N ALA A 151 3.31 -0.35 16.42
CA ALA A 151 3.64 -0.69 15.05
C ALA A 151 3.76 -2.21 14.89
N ASP A 152 3.24 -2.73 13.79
CA ASP A 152 3.37 -4.13 13.39
C ASP A 152 4.70 -4.39 12.66
N MET A 153 5.32 -3.33 12.13
CA MET A 153 6.59 -3.39 11.42
C MET A 153 7.36 -2.06 11.53
N VAL A 154 8.70 -2.14 11.54
CA VAL A 154 9.59 -0.99 11.42
C VAL A 154 10.44 -1.13 10.15
N GLY A 155 10.41 -0.12 9.28
CA GLY A 155 11.27 -0.01 8.10
C GLY A 155 12.35 1.05 8.28
N LEU A 156 13.60 0.66 8.07
CA LEU A 156 14.77 1.54 8.18
C LEU A 156 15.37 1.78 6.80
N SER A 157 15.71 3.04 6.51
CA SER A 157 16.38 3.44 5.28
C SER A 157 17.79 3.98 5.56
N ALA A 158 18.76 3.51 4.79
CA ALA A 158 20.13 4.00 4.75
C ALA A 158 20.66 3.87 3.32
N LEU A 159 21.40 4.85 2.83
CA LEU A 159 22.04 4.81 1.52
C LEU A 159 23.57 4.65 1.63
N MET A 160 24.18 5.26 2.66
CA MET A 160 25.63 5.27 2.81
C MET A 160 26.11 4.06 3.62
N THR A 161 27.25 3.47 3.25
CA THR A 161 27.87 2.38 4.02
C THR A 161 28.22 2.81 5.45
N THR A 162 28.53 4.09 5.65
CA THR A 162 28.83 4.68 6.96
C THR A 162 27.61 4.72 7.89
N THR A 163 26.40 4.77 7.35
CA THR A 163 25.15 4.87 8.12
C THR A 163 24.53 3.50 8.42
N LEU A 164 25.08 2.40 7.88
CA LEU A 164 24.67 1.03 8.24
C LEU A 164 24.88 0.71 9.72
N LYS A 165 25.94 1.26 10.35
CA LYS A 165 26.13 1.14 11.81
C LYS A 165 25.00 1.79 12.60
N SER A 166 24.39 2.85 12.07
CA SER A 166 23.23 3.47 12.70
C SER A 166 22.01 2.56 12.62
N MET A 167 21.81 1.88 11.49
CA MET A 167 20.76 0.88 11.33
C MET A 167 20.92 -0.29 12.31
N GLU A 168 22.14 -0.82 12.47
CA GLU A 168 22.45 -1.89 13.44
C GLU A 168 22.11 -1.48 14.89
N LYS A 169 22.45 -0.24 15.27
CA LYS A 169 22.12 0.30 16.60
C LYS A 169 20.61 0.40 16.81
N THR A 170 19.86 0.90 15.82
CA THR A 170 18.40 0.96 15.88
C THR A 170 17.79 -0.43 16.06
N ILE A 171 18.23 -1.41 15.27
CA ILE A 171 17.74 -2.81 15.35
C ILE A 171 18.03 -3.41 16.73
N THR A 172 19.25 -3.20 17.24
CA THR A 172 19.64 -3.69 18.58
C THR A 172 18.72 -3.14 19.66
N LEU A 173 18.44 -1.83 19.60
CA LEU A 173 17.59 -1.16 20.59
C LEU A 173 16.12 -1.59 20.51
N LEU A 174 15.58 -1.78 19.29
CA LEU A 174 14.23 -2.31 19.08
C LEU A 174 14.07 -3.70 19.73
N ARG A 175 15.04 -4.59 19.52
CA ARG A 175 15.05 -5.95 20.10
C ARG A 175 15.14 -5.93 21.63
N GLN A 176 15.98 -5.08 22.20
CA GLN A 176 16.11 -4.92 23.65
C GLN A 176 14.83 -4.40 24.31
N SER A 177 14.07 -3.59 23.58
CA SER A 177 12.82 -2.98 24.06
C SER A 177 11.59 -3.88 23.87
N ASN A 178 11.80 -5.11 23.38
CA ASN A 178 10.76 -6.12 23.16
C ASN A 178 9.60 -5.63 22.27
N VAL A 179 9.90 -4.73 21.34
CA VAL A 179 8.96 -4.28 20.32
C VAL A 179 8.83 -5.40 19.28
N PRO A 180 7.61 -5.84 18.92
CA PRO A 180 7.42 -6.76 17.79
C PRO A 180 7.82 -6.02 16.51
N ALA A 181 9.06 -6.25 16.04
CA ALA A 181 9.61 -5.72 14.81
C ALA A 181 10.59 -6.74 14.20
#